data_AF-A0AA41W499-F1
#
_entry.id   AF-A0AA41W499-F1
#
_cell.length_a   1.000
_cell.length_b   1.000
_cell.length_c   1.000
_cell.angle_alpha   90.00
_cell.angle_beta   90.00
_cell.angle_gamma   90.00
#
_symmetry.space_group_name_H-M   'P 1'
#
loop_
_entity.id
_entity.type
_entity.pdbx_description
1 polymer ?
#
loop_
_entity_poly.entity_id
_entity_poly.type
_entity_poly.pdbx_seq_one_letter_code
_entity_poly.pdbx_strand_id
1 'polypeptide(L)' 'MSLLLMAIGIFLLLEGLMPALAPNAWKRALLALSELPNNRVRRFGGAMVIAGVVILWRLSSQN' A
#
# COMPACT_ATOMS: atom_id res chain seq x y z
N MET A 1 10.53 -17.03 -8.69
CA MET A 1 10.88 -15.80 -9.44
C MET A 1 9.67 -15.13 -10.09
N SER A 2 8.77 -15.88 -10.75
CA SER A 2 7.58 -15.35 -11.45
C SER A 2 6.51 -14.72 -10.54
N LEU A 3 6.23 -15.31 -9.38
CA LEU A 3 5.18 -14.81 -8.47
C LEU A 3 5.50 -13.42 -7.90
N LEU A 4 6.77 -13.16 -7.55
CA LEU A 4 7.19 -11.87 -7.02
C LEU A 4 7.04 -10.76 -8.07
N LEU A 5 7.50 -11.02 -9.29
CA LEU A 5 7.36 -10.09 -10.41
C LEU A 5 5.89 -9.83 -10.75
N MET A 6 5.04 -10.85 -10.70
CA MET A 6 3.59 -10.71 -10.91
C MET A 6 2.93 -9.88 -9.81
N ALA A 7 3.26 -10.13 -8.54
CA ALA A 7 2.75 -9.35 -7.41
C ALA A 7 3.16 -7.87 -7.50
N ILE A 8 4.42 -7.61 -7.88
CA ILE A 8 4.93 -6.24 -8.11
C ILE A 8 4.20 -5.59 -9.28
N GLY A 9 3.97 -6.32 -10.37
CA GLY A 9 3.23 -5.81 -11.53
C GLY A 9 1.79 -5.40 -11.19
N ILE A 10 1.08 -6.23 -10.42
CA ILE A 10 -0.28 -5.92 -9.96
C ILE A 10 -0.27 -4.74 -8.99
N PHE A 11 0.68 -4.70 -8.06
CA PHE A 11 0.85 -3.58 -7.11
C PHE A 11 1.05 -2.24 -7.85
N LEU A 12 1.93 -2.22 -8.85
CA LEU A 12 2.18 -1.04 -9.70
C LEU A 12 0.95 -0.65 -10.51
N LEU A 13 0.21 -1.62 -11.04
CA LEU A 13 -1.04 -1.37 -11.75
C LEU A 13 -2.05 -0.67 -10.85
N LEU A 14 -2.25 -1.17 -9.62
CA LEU A 14 -3.19 -0.59 -8.67
C LEU A 14 -2.76 0.80 -8.18
N GLU A 15 -1.49 0.98 -7.84
CA GLU A 15 -0.93 2.28 -7.43
C GLU A 15 -0.97 3.31 -8.56
N GLY A 16 -0.65 2.89 -9.79
CA GLY A 16 -0.63 3.77 -10.96
C GLY A 16 -2.02 4.11 -11.51
N LEU A 17 -3.05 3.32 -11.18
CA LEU A 17 -4.39 3.48 -11.75
C LEU A 17 -5.07 4.78 -11.32
N MET A 18 -5.02 5.13 -10.02
CA MET A 18 -5.62 6.37 -9.51
C MET A 18 -5.01 7.66 -10.10
N PRO A 19 -3.68 7.84 -10.12
CA PRO A 19 -3.07 9.02 -10.75
C PRO A 19 -3.30 9.07 -12.26
N ALA A 20 -3.41 7.92 -12.94
CA ALA A 20 -3.69 7.85 -14.37
C ALA A 20 -5.16 8.20 -14.71
N LEU A 21 -6.14 7.71 -13.93
CA LEU A 21 -7.56 7.93 -14.20
C LEU A 21 -8.07 9.28 -13.66
N ALA A 22 -7.60 9.71 -12.48
CA ALA A 22 -8.15 10.88 -11.79
C ALA A 22 -7.04 11.67 -11.05
N PRO A 23 -6.14 12.36 -11.79
CA PRO A 23 -4.98 13.03 -11.20
C PRO A 23 -5.35 14.14 -10.20
N ASN A 24 -6.46 14.85 -10.42
CA ASN A 24 -6.91 15.91 -9.52
C ASN A 24 -7.48 15.34 -8.21
N ALA A 25 -8.24 14.25 -8.27
CA ALA A 25 -8.76 13.59 -7.08
C ALA A 25 -7.61 12.97 -6.26
N TRP A 26 -6.66 12.34 -6.94
CA TRP A 26 -5.44 11.80 -6.33
C TRP A 26 -4.65 12.88 -5.59
N LYS A 27 -4.37 14.03 -6.22
CA LYS A 27 -3.67 15.15 -5.57
C LYS A 27 -4.40 15.66 -4.32
N ARG A 28 -5.73 15.79 -4.38
CA ARG A 28 -6.54 16.23 -3.21
C ARG A 28 -6.49 15.20 -2.08
N ALA A 29 -6.57 13.91 -2.38
CA ALA A 29 -6.44 12.85 -1.39
C ALA A 29 -5.05 12.86 -0.74
N LEU A 30 -3.99 13.06 -1.52
CA LEU A 30 -2.62 13.14 -1.03
C LEU A 30 -2.40 14.35 -0.12
N LEU A 31 -2.98 15.51 -0.49
CA LEU A 31 -2.96 16.72 0.36
C LEU A 31 -3.71 16.49 1.68
N ALA A 32 -4.91 15.91 1.62
CA ALA A 32 -5.67 15.57 2.83
C ALA A 32 -4.93 14.58 3.73
N LEU A 33 -4.20 13.62 3.15
CA LEU A 33 -3.33 12.69 3.88
C LEU A 33 -2.13 13.42 4.52
N SER A 34 -1.54 14.39 3.82
CA SER A 34 -0.41 15.18 4.32
C SER A 34 -0.78 16.11 5.48
N GLU A 35 -2.05 16.54 5.56
CA GLU A 35 -2.57 17.34 6.66
C GLU A 35 -2.89 16.50 7.92
N LEU A 36 -2.89 15.17 7.82
CA LEU A 36 -3.09 14.31 8.98
C LEU A 36 -1.87 14.40 9.93
N PRO A 37 -2.10 14.40 11.25
CA PRO A 37 -1.01 14.44 12.21
C PRO A 37 -0.12 13.20 12.06
N ASN A 38 1.21 13.39 12.13
CA ASN A 38 2.22 12.35 11.95
C ASN A 38 1.98 11.08 12.79
N ASN A 39 1.37 11.21 13.97
CA ASN A 39 1.00 10.06 14.81
C ASN A 39 -0.05 9.15 14.16
N ARG A 40 -1.02 9.71 13.42
CA ARG A 40 -2.03 8.90 12.71
C ARG A 40 -1.41 8.20 11.49
N VAL A 41 -0.59 8.91 10.72
CA VAL A 41 0.14 8.34 9.58
C VAL A 41 1.05 7.19 10.03
N ARG A 42 1.80 7.37 11.14
CA ARG A 42 2.64 6.31 11.72
C ARG A 42 1.85 5.09 12.18
N ARG A 43 0.71 5.29 12.83
CA ARG A 43 -0.15 4.18 13.28
C ARG A 43 -0.71 3.41 12.09
N PHE A 44 -1.14 4.12 11.05
CA PHE A 44 -1.67 3.50 9.83
C PHE A 44 -0.59 2.70 9.09
N GLY A 45 0.58 3.30 8.87
CA GLY A 45 1.73 2.61 8.29
C GLY A 45 2.19 1.42 9.15
N GLY A 46 2.23 1.58 10.47
CA GLY A 46 2.55 0.51 11.40
C GLY A 46 1.57 -0.67 11.32
N ALA A 47 0.26 -0.38 11.27
CA ALA A 47 -0.76 -1.41 11.11
C ALA A 47 -0.62 -2.16 9.78
N MET A 48 -0.30 -1.47 8.68
CA MET A 48 -0.02 -2.08 7.38
C MET A 48 1.20 -3.00 7.41
N VAL A 49 2.28 -2.57 8.05
CA VAL A 49 3.50 -3.40 8.23
C VAL A 49 3.17 -4.65 9.05
N ILE A 50 2.46 -4.51 10.17
CA ILE A 50 2.07 -5.64 11.02
C ILE A 50 1.19 -6.60 10.24
N ALA A 51 0.18 -6.11 9.51
CA ALA A 51 -0.68 -6.95 8.68
C ALA A 51 0.12 -7.72 7.62
N GLY A 52 1.06 -7.05 6.94
CA GLY A 52 1.95 -7.68 5.97
C GLY A 52 2.82 -8.77 6.60
N VAL A 53 3.41 -8.51 7.77
CA VAL A 53 4.20 -9.50 8.52
C VAL A 53 3.34 -10.71 8.91
N VAL A 54 2.11 -10.49 9.39
CA VAL A 54 1.20 -11.59 9.77
C VAL A 54 0.84 -12.45 8.56
N ILE A 55 0.55 -11.84 7.41
CA ILE A 55 0.24 -12.56 6.16
C ILE A 55 1.46 -13.38 5.72
N LEU A 56 2.66 -12.77 5.70
CA LEU A 56 3.90 -13.46 5.33
C LEU A 56 4.23 -14.60 6.29
N TRP A 57 4.06 -14.39 7.59
CA TRP A 57 4.28 -15.42 8.61
C TRP A 57 3.32 -16.60 8.43
N ARG A 58 2.03 -16.32 8.18
CA ARG A 58 1.03 -17.36 7.88
C ARG A 58 1.33 -18.13 6.60
N LEU A 59 1.75 -17.45 5.55
CA LEU A 59 2.09 -18.07 4.27
C LEU A 59 3.37 -18.92 4.37
N SER A 60 4.37 -18.41 5.09
CA SER A 60 5.65 -19.11 5.31
C SER A 60 5.50 -20.33 6.22
N SER A 61 4.55 -20.34 7.16
CA SER A 61 4.33 -21.47 8.07
C SER A 61 3.62 -22.66 7.43
N GLN A 62 3.04 -22.50 6.23
CA GLN A 62 2.35 -23.58 5.50
C GLN A 62 3.26 -24.33 4.49
N ASN A 63 4.47 -23.85 4.26
CA ASN A 63 5.50 -24.50 3.46
C ASN A 63 6.52 -25.20 4.36
#